data_AF-A0A6A5U136-F1
#
_entry.id   AF-A0A6A5U136-F1
#
_cell.length_a   1.000
_cell.length_b   1.000
_cell.length_c   1.000
_cell.angle_alpha   90.00
_cell.angle_beta   90.00
_cell.angle_gamma   90.00
#
_symmetry.space_group_name_H-M   'P 1'
#
loop_
_entity.id
_entity.type
_entity.pdbx_description
1 polymer ?
#
loop_
_entity_poly.entity_id
_entity_poly.type
_entity_poly.pdbx_seq_one_letter_code
_entity_poly.pdbx_strand_id
1 'polypeptide(L)'
;MIGPPKVAGLGDMRNRIAAVIAEANAQGANPVDVIPDEAQVYFQNLAQLAEAKEYIKECEAREVELREKIAETEQKLKEAQQAVEDMPEDHVQRLQDLRVAHTSVEFYRHMHSDAEERASCFQRKWKALLDKQHGHEAVQFRVDALQEESDHQKSVIANLASANRSMQDTIETVQATHEHAMAEKAKQIQSMKDAHQTEAMYHQEQANKYEAAEHDRDMVDDTVNSLVDALEMQTAGVASTLNAISARRRHMDKLNMVIVSELASLRRTFSRCTEILGQYKPVIDELLKATPANAVRLLDDHRVGLNASYNELEGLDGLRQAMADEPIDPVRNELGDLGTAAKAMHRTLESMAQAFAASTAVDSSQPNGVWRSLCSRLRNGSPSK
;
A
#
# COMPACT_ATOMS: atom_id res chain seq x y z
N MET A 1 -31.70 -65.54 -208.05
CA MET A 1 -31.44 -66.89 -207.50
C MET A 1 -31.19 -66.76 -206.01
N ILE A 2 -31.74 -67.70 -205.24
CA ILE A 2 -31.39 -68.11 -203.87
C ILE A 2 -31.92 -67.19 -202.75
N GLY A 3 -32.96 -67.70 -202.07
CA GLY A 3 -33.50 -67.16 -200.83
C GLY A 3 -32.83 -67.76 -199.59
N PRO A 4 -33.00 -67.11 -198.43
CA PRO A 4 -32.94 -67.73 -197.11
C PRO A 4 -34.23 -67.49 -196.30
N PRO A 5 -34.40 -68.17 -195.15
CA PRO A 5 -35.68 -68.71 -194.70
C PRO A 5 -36.49 -67.77 -193.81
N LYS A 6 -37.82 -67.96 -193.85
CA LYS A 6 -38.77 -67.46 -192.83
C LYS A 6 -38.44 -68.10 -191.48
N VAL A 7 -37.92 -67.30 -190.56
CA VAL A 7 -37.86 -67.64 -189.13
C VAL A 7 -39.22 -67.27 -188.51
N ALA A 8 -39.89 -68.25 -187.93
CA ALA A 8 -41.19 -68.09 -187.27
C ALA A 8 -41.12 -67.01 -186.17
N GLY A 9 -42.08 -66.09 -186.18
CA GLY A 9 -42.14 -64.95 -185.27
C GLY A 9 -42.66 -65.29 -183.86
N LEU A 10 -42.33 -64.43 -182.90
CA LEU A 10 -42.72 -64.49 -181.47
C LEU A 10 -44.22 -64.80 -181.22
N GLY A 11 -45.11 -64.43 -182.16
CA GLY A 11 -46.54 -64.77 -182.08
C GLY A 11 -46.82 -66.28 -182.14
N ASP A 12 -46.09 -67.04 -182.95
CA ASP A 12 -46.28 -68.49 -183.06
C ASP A 12 -45.72 -69.25 -181.85
N MET A 13 -44.63 -68.75 -181.24
CA MET A 13 -44.14 -69.27 -179.95
C MET A 13 -45.12 -68.94 -178.82
N ARG A 14 -45.72 -67.75 -178.81
CA ARG A 14 -46.73 -67.36 -177.83
C ARG A 14 -48.00 -68.20 -177.94
N ASN A 15 -48.42 -68.57 -179.16
CA ASN A 15 -49.56 -69.45 -179.39
C ASN A 15 -49.29 -70.90 -178.97
N ARG A 16 -48.07 -71.40 -179.19
CA ARG A 16 -47.67 -72.74 -178.71
C ARG A 16 -47.57 -72.81 -177.18
N ILE A 17 -47.03 -71.78 -176.53
CA ILE A 17 -46.96 -71.71 -175.05
C ILE A 17 -48.37 -71.54 -174.46
N ALA A 18 -49.24 -70.74 -175.09
CA ALA A 18 -50.63 -70.60 -174.66
C ALA A 18 -51.43 -71.91 -174.81
N ALA A 19 -51.18 -72.71 -175.85
CA ALA A 19 -51.83 -74.02 -176.02
C ALA A 19 -51.38 -75.03 -174.95
N VAL A 20 -50.08 -75.09 -174.64
CA VAL A 20 -49.54 -75.99 -173.59
C VAL A 20 -50.03 -75.59 -172.19
N ILE A 21 -50.13 -74.29 -171.90
CA ILE A 21 -50.69 -73.78 -170.63
C ILE A 21 -52.21 -74.04 -170.54
N ALA A 22 -52.95 -73.94 -171.65
CA ALA A 22 -54.37 -74.27 -171.69
C ALA A 22 -54.62 -75.78 -171.47
N GLU A 23 -53.76 -76.65 -171.98
CA GLU A 23 -53.85 -78.10 -171.81
C GLU A 23 -53.46 -78.54 -170.38
N ALA A 24 -52.46 -77.89 -169.76
CA ALA A 24 -52.09 -78.09 -168.36
C ALA A 24 -53.19 -77.63 -167.38
N ASN A 25 -53.84 -76.49 -167.64
CA ASN A 25 -54.99 -76.01 -166.85
C ASN A 25 -56.21 -76.93 -166.99
N ALA A 26 -56.41 -77.59 -168.13
CA ALA A 26 -57.49 -78.57 -168.31
C ALA A 26 -57.26 -79.87 -167.51
N GLN A 27 -56.01 -80.21 -167.19
CA GLN A 27 -55.64 -81.36 -166.36
C GLN A 27 -55.47 -81.02 -164.87
N GLY A 28 -55.78 -79.77 -164.48
CA GLY A 28 -55.67 -79.32 -163.09
C GLY A 28 -54.23 -79.23 -162.58
N ALA A 29 -53.23 -79.31 -163.45
CA ALA A 29 -51.83 -79.15 -163.12
C ALA A 29 -51.46 -77.66 -163.15
N ASN A 30 -50.71 -77.20 -162.14
CA ASN A 30 -50.36 -75.80 -161.99
C ASN A 30 -49.32 -75.44 -163.08
N PRO A 31 -49.44 -74.28 -163.78
CA PRO A 31 -48.58 -73.92 -164.91
C PRO A 31 -47.07 -73.87 -164.60
N VAL A 32 -46.72 -73.83 -163.31
CA VAL A 32 -45.34 -73.79 -162.80
C VAL A 32 -44.58 -75.10 -163.09
N ASP A 33 -45.27 -76.25 -163.15
CA ASP A 33 -44.64 -77.59 -163.27
C ASP A 33 -44.31 -77.99 -164.72
N VAL A 34 -44.76 -77.22 -165.71
CA VAL A 34 -44.58 -77.52 -167.15
C VAL A 34 -43.51 -76.62 -167.79
N ILE A 35 -43.06 -75.60 -167.05
CA ILE A 35 -42.12 -74.59 -167.54
C ILE A 35 -40.72 -75.00 -167.09
N PRO A 36 -39.74 -75.11 -168.01
CA PRO A 36 -38.35 -75.43 -167.68
C PRO A 36 -37.79 -74.44 -166.64
N ASP A 37 -36.99 -74.93 -165.69
CA ASP A 37 -36.39 -74.13 -164.62
C ASP A 37 -35.64 -72.89 -165.16
N GLU A 38 -35.09 -72.95 -166.39
CA GLU A 38 -34.41 -71.81 -167.01
C GLU A 38 -35.36 -70.66 -167.40
N ALA A 39 -36.65 -70.92 -167.63
CA ALA A 39 -37.63 -69.92 -168.03
C ALA A 39 -38.36 -69.25 -166.84
N GLN A 40 -38.39 -69.86 -165.66
CA GLN A 40 -38.94 -69.24 -164.44
C GLN A 40 -38.12 -68.02 -163.98
N VAL A 41 -36.80 -68.06 -164.14
CA VAL A 41 -35.90 -66.95 -163.80
C VAL A 41 -36.24 -65.68 -164.59
N TYR A 42 -36.60 -65.81 -165.87
CA TYR A 42 -36.97 -64.67 -166.71
C TYR A 42 -38.30 -64.02 -166.29
N PHE A 43 -39.28 -64.80 -165.80
CA PHE A 43 -40.54 -64.25 -165.29
C PHE A 43 -40.36 -63.59 -163.91
N GLN A 44 -39.52 -64.14 -163.03
CA GLN A 44 -39.14 -63.46 -161.79
C GLN A 44 -38.44 -62.12 -162.07
N ASN A 45 -37.50 -62.08 -163.03
CA ASN A 45 -36.81 -60.85 -163.42
C ASN A 45 -37.78 -59.78 -163.99
N LEU A 46 -38.81 -60.19 -164.75
CA LEU A 46 -39.82 -59.26 -165.26
C LEU A 46 -40.77 -58.73 -164.17
N ALA A 47 -41.12 -59.56 -163.18
CA ALA A 47 -41.90 -59.13 -162.03
C ALA A 47 -41.12 -58.11 -161.17
N GLN A 48 -39.83 -58.39 -160.90
CA GLN A 48 -38.94 -57.46 -160.19
C GLN A 48 -38.76 -56.14 -160.94
N LEU A 49 -38.71 -56.17 -162.28
CA LEU A 49 -38.61 -54.95 -163.10
C LEU A 49 -39.90 -54.11 -163.06
N ALA A 50 -41.07 -54.74 -162.98
CA ALA A 50 -42.34 -54.04 -162.83
C ALA A 50 -42.45 -53.38 -161.45
N GLU A 51 -42.09 -54.10 -160.39
CA GLU A 51 -42.06 -53.60 -159.02
C GLU A 51 -41.07 -52.44 -158.85
N ALA A 52 -39.87 -52.55 -159.44
CA ALA A 52 -38.87 -51.47 -159.41
C ALA A 52 -39.36 -50.19 -160.11
N LYS A 53 -40.14 -50.31 -161.19
CA LYS A 53 -40.72 -49.14 -161.88
C LYS A 53 -41.84 -48.47 -161.08
N GLU A 54 -42.62 -49.25 -160.34
CA GLU A 54 -43.66 -48.73 -159.46
C GLU A 54 -43.03 -48.00 -158.26
N TYR A 55 -41.99 -48.58 -157.67
CA TYR A 55 -41.20 -47.95 -156.60
C TYR A 55 -40.56 -46.62 -157.02
N ILE A 56 -39.99 -46.55 -158.24
CA ILE A 56 -39.41 -45.30 -158.76
C ILE A 56 -40.46 -44.19 -158.86
N LYS A 57 -41.67 -44.50 -159.36
CA LYS A 57 -42.76 -43.51 -159.43
C LYS A 57 -43.21 -43.03 -158.06
N GLU A 58 -43.26 -43.93 -157.07
CA GLU A 58 -43.60 -43.56 -155.70
C GLU A 58 -42.52 -42.65 -155.08
N CYS A 59 -41.24 -42.94 -155.32
CA CYS A 59 -40.13 -42.07 -154.89
C CYS A 59 -40.19 -40.68 -155.54
N GLU A 60 -40.45 -40.60 -156.85
CA GLU A 60 -40.57 -39.31 -157.55
C GLU A 60 -41.75 -38.48 -157.02
N ALA A 61 -42.92 -39.09 -156.79
CA ALA A 61 -44.07 -38.41 -156.20
C ALA A 61 -43.77 -37.89 -154.79
N ARG A 62 -43.09 -38.72 -153.98
CA ARG A 62 -42.69 -38.34 -152.61
C ARG A 62 -41.63 -37.24 -152.60
N GLU A 63 -40.72 -37.22 -153.56
CA GLU A 63 -39.72 -36.16 -153.67
C GLU A 63 -40.37 -34.81 -154.01
N VAL A 64 -41.37 -34.79 -154.89
CA VAL A 64 -42.14 -33.57 -155.20
C VAL A 64 -42.88 -33.09 -153.95
N GLU A 65 -43.58 -33.97 -153.25
CA GLU A 65 -44.32 -33.62 -152.03
C GLU A 65 -43.40 -33.08 -150.91
N LEU A 66 -42.19 -33.64 -150.79
CA LEU A 66 -41.18 -33.16 -149.84
C LEU A 66 -40.63 -31.79 -150.23
N ARG A 67 -40.40 -31.54 -151.52
CA ARG A 67 -39.96 -30.22 -152.00
C ARG A 67 -41.02 -29.15 -151.75
N GLU A 68 -42.30 -29.46 -151.95
CA GLU A 68 -43.41 -28.55 -151.63
C GLU A 68 -43.49 -28.26 -150.12
N LYS A 69 -43.36 -29.29 -149.27
CA LYS A 69 -43.36 -29.11 -147.80
C LYS A 69 -42.17 -28.25 -147.34
N ILE A 70 -40.98 -28.45 -147.90
CA ILE A 70 -39.80 -27.63 -147.56
C ILE A 70 -40.08 -26.17 -147.92
N ALA A 71 -40.57 -25.90 -149.13
CA ALA A 71 -40.90 -24.54 -149.56
C ALA A 71 -41.96 -23.89 -148.64
N GLU A 72 -42.99 -24.63 -148.23
CA GLU A 72 -44.03 -24.14 -147.31
C GLU A 72 -43.45 -23.81 -145.92
N THR A 73 -42.57 -24.65 -145.38
CA THR A 73 -41.93 -24.40 -144.08
C THR A 73 -40.97 -23.20 -144.11
N GLU A 74 -40.21 -23.04 -145.19
CA GLU A 74 -39.33 -21.88 -145.34
C GLU A 74 -40.13 -20.57 -145.43
N GLN A 75 -41.29 -20.62 -146.07
CA GLN A 75 -42.19 -19.47 -146.14
C GLN A 75 -42.78 -19.10 -144.77
N LYS A 76 -43.25 -20.09 -143.99
CA LYS A 76 -43.74 -19.85 -142.61
C LYS A 76 -42.66 -19.27 -141.70
N LEU A 77 -41.41 -19.69 -141.88
CA LEU A 77 -40.30 -19.18 -141.07
C LEU A 77 -39.98 -17.71 -141.40
N LYS A 78 -40.02 -17.34 -142.69
CA LYS A 78 -39.88 -15.94 -143.11
C LYS A 78 -41.01 -15.08 -142.57
N GLU A 79 -42.26 -15.54 -142.66
CA GLU A 79 -43.42 -14.82 -142.12
C GLU A 79 -43.32 -14.60 -140.60
N ALA A 80 -42.82 -15.59 -139.84
CA ALA A 80 -42.61 -15.45 -138.40
C ALA A 80 -41.46 -14.50 -138.05
N GLN A 81 -40.36 -14.51 -138.81
CA GLN A 81 -39.26 -13.55 -138.63
C GLN A 81 -39.72 -12.11 -138.93
N GLN A 82 -40.52 -11.95 -139.98
CA GLN A 82 -41.06 -10.66 -140.37
C GLN A 82 -42.09 -10.14 -139.35
N ALA A 83 -42.91 -11.01 -138.76
CA ALA A 83 -43.82 -10.65 -137.66
C ALA A 83 -43.11 -10.19 -136.37
N VAL A 84 -41.84 -10.59 -136.16
CA VAL A 84 -41.01 -10.13 -135.05
C VAL A 84 -40.36 -8.78 -135.37
N GLU A 85 -39.94 -8.56 -136.62
CA GLU A 85 -39.43 -7.27 -137.10
C GLU A 85 -40.54 -6.20 -137.20
N ASP A 86 -41.76 -6.60 -137.58
CA ASP A 86 -42.95 -5.75 -137.69
C ASP A 86 -43.69 -5.55 -136.36
N MET A 87 -43.09 -5.95 -135.22
CA MET A 87 -43.67 -5.58 -133.92
C MET A 87 -43.68 -4.05 -133.79
N PRO A 88 -44.81 -3.45 -133.37
CA PRO A 88 -44.94 -2.01 -133.29
C PRO A 88 -43.86 -1.43 -132.38
N GLU A 89 -43.28 -0.28 -132.77
CA GLU A 89 -42.26 0.47 -131.99
C GLU A 89 -42.62 0.59 -130.50
N ASP A 90 -43.93 0.63 -130.18
CA ASP A 90 -44.50 0.66 -128.84
C ASP A 90 -44.07 -0.53 -127.94
N HIS A 91 -43.84 -1.73 -128.49
CA HIS A 91 -43.38 -2.88 -127.71
C HIS A 91 -41.88 -2.80 -127.38
N VAL A 92 -41.07 -2.34 -128.34
CA VAL A 92 -39.63 -2.10 -128.13
C VAL A 92 -39.45 -0.98 -127.10
N GLN A 93 -40.25 0.08 -127.18
CA GLN A 93 -40.25 1.17 -126.20
C GLN A 93 -40.62 0.66 -124.80
N ARG A 94 -41.67 -0.16 -124.67
CA ARG A 94 -42.06 -0.75 -123.38
C ARG A 94 -40.97 -1.65 -122.76
N LEU A 95 -40.22 -2.40 -123.55
CA LEU A 95 -39.08 -3.19 -123.04
C LEU A 95 -37.95 -2.29 -122.52
N GLN A 96 -37.67 -1.18 -123.21
CA GLN A 96 -36.71 -0.19 -122.75
C GLN A 96 -37.20 0.50 -121.48
N ASP A 97 -38.46 0.93 -121.42
CA ASP A 97 -39.07 1.54 -120.24
C ASP A 97 -39.05 0.59 -119.03
N LEU A 98 -39.33 -0.70 -119.24
CA LEU A 98 -39.24 -1.73 -118.21
C LEU A 98 -37.81 -1.91 -117.71
N ARG A 99 -36.82 -1.90 -118.61
CA ARG A 99 -35.40 -1.95 -118.25
C ARG A 99 -34.98 -0.72 -117.44
N VAL A 100 -35.38 0.48 -117.87
CA VAL A 100 -35.12 1.72 -117.14
C VAL A 100 -35.77 1.68 -115.76
N ALA A 101 -37.04 1.26 -115.67
CA ALA A 101 -37.74 1.09 -114.41
C ALA A 101 -37.02 0.07 -113.50
N HIS A 102 -36.59 -1.08 -114.02
CA HIS A 102 -35.85 -2.08 -113.25
C HIS A 102 -34.54 -1.51 -112.69
N THR A 103 -33.73 -0.84 -113.53
CA THR A 103 -32.49 -0.21 -113.08
C THR A 103 -32.74 0.89 -112.04
N SER A 104 -33.83 1.65 -112.18
CA SER A 104 -34.21 2.67 -111.19
C SER A 104 -34.61 2.03 -109.85
N VAL A 105 -35.36 0.92 -109.87
CA VAL A 105 -35.76 0.18 -108.67
C VAL A 105 -34.54 -0.40 -107.96
N GLU A 106 -33.60 -0.99 -108.69
CA GLU A 106 -32.33 -1.49 -108.13
C GLU A 106 -31.51 -0.36 -107.50
N PHE A 107 -31.39 0.77 -108.19
CA PHE A 107 -30.70 1.95 -107.66
C PHE A 107 -31.31 2.43 -106.34
N TYR A 108 -32.63 2.62 -106.28
CA TYR A 108 -33.30 3.05 -105.05
C TYR A 108 -33.25 1.99 -103.95
N ARG A 109 -33.28 0.69 -104.31
CA ARG A 109 -33.11 -0.41 -103.34
C ARG A 109 -31.72 -0.39 -102.71
N HIS A 110 -30.66 -0.16 -103.49
CA HIS A 110 -29.32 0.00 -102.96
C HIS A 110 -29.22 1.23 -102.06
N MET A 111 -29.73 2.38 -102.50
CA MET A 111 -29.78 3.61 -101.68
C MET A 111 -30.53 3.41 -100.36
N HIS A 112 -31.64 2.67 -100.37
CA HIS A 112 -32.40 2.33 -99.16
C HIS A 112 -31.58 1.44 -98.23
N SER A 113 -30.97 0.38 -98.75
CA SER A 113 -30.09 -0.52 -97.98
C SER A 113 -28.94 0.25 -97.32
N ASP A 114 -28.26 1.13 -98.07
CA ASP A 114 -27.18 1.97 -97.54
C ASP A 114 -27.68 2.96 -96.47
N ALA A 115 -28.90 3.47 -96.61
CA ALA A 115 -29.53 4.33 -95.60
C ALA A 115 -29.88 3.54 -94.33
N GLU A 116 -30.42 2.34 -94.46
CA GLU A 116 -30.73 1.44 -93.33
C GLU A 116 -29.47 1.01 -92.59
N GLU A 117 -28.39 0.67 -93.30
CA GLU A 117 -27.11 0.34 -92.70
C GLU A 117 -26.52 1.52 -91.93
N ARG A 118 -26.56 2.73 -92.52
CA ARG A 118 -26.14 3.97 -91.84
C ARG A 118 -26.99 4.26 -90.62
N ALA A 119 -28.31 4.15 -90.72
CA ALA A 119 -29.23 4.34 -89.60
C ALA A 119 -28.95 3.33 -88.47
N SER A 120 -28.74 2.06 -88.81
CA SER A 120 -28.38 0.99 -87.87
C SER A 120 -27.02 1.23 -87.21
N CYS A 121 -26.05 1.76 -87.96
CA CYS A 121 -24.76 2.18 -87.43
C CYS A 121 -24.90 3.34 -86.43
N PHE A 122 -25.68 4.36 -86.77
CA PHE A 122 -25.97 5.48 -85.87
C PHE A 122 -26.72 5.02 -84.61
N GLN A 123 -27.70 4.14 -84.74
CA GLN A 123 -28.44 3.59 -83.60
C GLN A 123 -27.52 2.82 -82.65
N ARG A 124 -26.60 2.00 -83.18
CA ARG A 124 -25.60 1.29 -82.36
C ARG A 124 -24.65 2.26 -81.65
N LYS A 125 -24.13 3.27 -82.37
CA LYS A 125 -23.26 4.31 -81.78
C LYS A 125 -23.98 5.11 -80.69
N TRP A 126 -25.24 5.48 -80.93
CA TRP A 126 -26.07 6.17 -79.96
C TRP A 126 -26.28 5.36 -78.69
N LYS A 127 -26.67 4.07 -78.81
CA LYS A 127 -26.79 3.17 -77.65
C LYS A 127 -25.48 3.06 -76.87
N ALA A 128 -24.35 2.88 -77.55
CA ALA A 128 -23.05 2.80 -76.90
C ALA A 128 -22.64 4.11 -76.18
N LEU A 129 -23.02 5.27 -76.72
CA LEU A 129 -22.81 6.56 -76.04
C LEU A 129 -23.73 6.71 -74.82
N LEU A 130 -24.98 6.28 -74.93
CA LEU A 130 -25.94 6.28 -73.84
C LEU A 130 -25.46 5.38 -72.68
N ASP A 131 -24.96 4.17 -72.98
CA ASP A 131 -24.41 3.26 -71.98
C ASP A 131 -23.18 3.87 -71.28
N LYS A 132 -22.32 4.56 -72.03
CA LYS A 132 -21.18 5.29 -71.45
C LYS A 132 -21.63 6.45 -70.56
N GLN A 133 -22.67 7.19 -70.95
CA GLN A 133 -23.22 8.27 -70.15
C GLN A 133 -23.77 7.73 -68.82
N HIS A 134 -24.58 6.67 -68.84
CA HIS A 134 -25.05 6.02 -67.62
C HIS A 134 -23.89 5.51 -66.74
N GLY A 135 -22.84 4.97 -67.37
CA GLY A 135 -21.61 4.59 -66.66
C GLY A 135 -20.93 5.78 -65.97
N HIS A 136 -20.84 6.94 -66.65
CA HIS A 136 -20.29 8.16 -66.07
C HIS A 136 -21.16 8.71 -64.93
N GLU A 137 -22.48 8.70 -65.06
CA GLU A 137 -23.42 9.11 -64.01
C GLU A 137 -23.31 8.23 -62.77
N ALA A 138 -23.20 6.90 -62.95
CA ALA A 138 -23.01 5.97 -61.84
C ALA A 138 -21.66 6.18 -61.12
N VAL A 139 -20.58 6.47 -61.86
CA VAL A 139 -19.29 6.80 -61.26
C VAL A 139 -19.35 8.14 -60.54
N GLN A 140 -19.99 9.16 -61.12
CA GLN A 140 -20.14 10.48 -60.51
C GLN A 140 -20.91 10.39 -59.19
N PHE A 141 -22.04 9.67 -59.18
CA PHE A 141 -22.81 9.43 -57.96
C PHE A 141 -21.97 8.77 -56.86
N ARG A 142 -21.12 7.80 -57.23
CA ARG A 142 -20.20 7.15 -56.27
C ARG A 142 -19.13 8.10 -55.76
N VAL A 143 -18.60 8.98 -56.63
CA VAL A 143 -17.62 10.00 -56.23
C VAL A 143 -18.25 10.97 -55.23
N ASP A 144 -19.46 11.45 -55.52
CA ASP A 144 -20.19 12.38 -54.64
C ASP A 144 -20.46 11.74 -53.27
N ALA A 145 -20.92 10.49 -53.24
CA ALA A 145 -21.15 9.75 -51.99
C ALA A 145 -19.85 9.54 -51.17
N LEU A 146 -18.73 9.23 -51.83
CA LEU A 146 -17.43 9.09 -51.16
C LEU A 146 -16.89 10.44 -50.66
N GLN A 147 -17.19 11.54 -51.37
CA GLN A 147 -16.83 12.87 -50.97
C GLN A 147 -17.61 13.31 -49.71
N GLU A 148 -18.93 13.06 -49.68
CA GLU A 148 -19.77 13.31 -48.49
C GLU A 148 -19.28 12.51 -47.27
N GLU A 149 -18.97 11.23 -47.43
CA GLU A 149 -18.42 10.39 -46.37
C GLU A 149 -17.05 10.91 -45.88
N SER A 150 -16.18 11.32 -46.81
CA SER A 150 -14.88 11.91 -46.47
C SER A 150 -15.01 13.19 -45.67
N ASP A 151 -15.95 14.07 -46.06
CA ASP A 151 -16.19 15.33 -45.36
C ASP A 151 -16.85 15.12 -44.00
N HIS A 152 -17.74 14.13 -43.88
CA HIS A 152 -18.28 13.67 -42.60
C HIS A 152 -17.17 13.18 -41.66
N GLN A 153 -16.28 12.30 -42.14
CA GLN A 153 -15.16 11.78 -41.36
C GLN A 153 -14.19 12.88 -40.92
N LYS A 154 -13.88 13.85 -41.79
CA LYS A 154 -13.06 15.02 -41.42
C LYS A 154 -13.71 15.82 -40.29
N SER A 155 -15.03 16.01 -40.34
CA SER A 155 -15.77 16.69 -39.27
C SER A 155 -15.69 15.92 -37.95
N VAL A 156 -15.89 14.60 -37.98
CA VAL A 156 -15.78 13.74 -36.79
C VAL A 156 -14.36 13.80 -36.20
N ILE A 157 -13.32 13.72 -37.04
CA ILE A 157 -11.92 13.82 -36.60
C ILE A 157 -11.65 15.18 -35.96
N ALA A 158 -12.12 16.28 -36.55
CA ALA A 158 -11.96 17.61 -35.98
C ALA A 158 -12.63 17.75 -34.61
N ASN A 159 -13.85 17.20 -34.47
CA ASN A 159 -14.58 17.20 -33.20
C ASN A 159 -13.85 16.39 -32.12
N LEU A 160 -13.37 15.19 -32.46
CA LEU A 160 -12.59 14.35 -31.54
C LEU A 160 -11.25 15.00 -31.16
N ALA A 161 -10.57 15.64 -32.10
CA ALA A 161 -9.34 16.37 -31.81
C ALA A 161 -9.60 17.55 -30.86
N SER A 162 -10.70 18.28 -31.03
CA SER A 162 -11.11 19.35 -30.12
C SER A 162 -11.46 18.81 -28.72
N ALA A 163 -12.19 17.70 -28.64
CA ALA A 163 -12.53 17.05 -27.38
C ALA A 163 -11.29 16.55 -26.63
N ASN A 164 -10.34 15.93 -27.34
CA ASN A 164 -9.07 15.49 -26.76
C ASN A 164 -8.24 16.65 -26.22
N ARG A 165 -8.15 17.77 -26.95
CA ARG A 165 -7.47 18.98 -26.46
C ARG A 165 -8.14 19.51 -25.19
N SER A 166 -9.47 19.62 -25.20
CA SER A 166 -10.21 20.06 -24.01
C SER A 166 -10.00 19.13 -22.81
N MET A 167 -9.98 17.80 -23.02
CA MET A 167 -9.68 16.85 -21.95
C MET A 167 -8.24 17.01 -21.45
N GLN A 168 -7.29 17.24 -22.35
CA GLN A 168 -5.90 17.47 -21.96
C GLN A 168 -5.75 18.75 -21.11
N ASP A 169 -6.42 19.85 -21.49
CA ASP A 169 -6.46 21.07 -20.67
C ASP A 169 -7.07 20.80 -19.28
N THR A 170 -8.13 19.98 -19.20
CA THR A 170 -8.70 19.59 -17.89
C THR A 170 -7.75 18.73 -17.06
N ILE A 171 -6.95 17.86 -17.69
CA ILE A 171 -5.94 17.06 -16.99
C ILE A 171 -4.84 17.96 -16.45
N GLU A 172 -4.33 18.90 -17.25
CA GLU A 172 -3.29 19.83 -16.84
C GLU A 172 -3.75 20.72 -15.67
N THR A 173 -4.98 21.23 -15.72
CA THR A 173 -5.55 22.02 -14.62
C THR A 173 -5.75 21.19 -13.34
N VAL A 174 -6.20 19.93 -13.45
CA VAL A 174 -6.32 19.02 -12.30
C VAL A 174 -4.95 18.68 -11.73
N GLN A 175 -3.93 18.46 -12.56
CA GLN A 175 -2.55 18.23 -12.11
C GLN A 175 -1.99 19.45 -11.37
N ALA A 176 -2.13 20.66 -11.93
CA ALA A 176 -1.66 21.88 -11.30
C ALA A 176 -2.36 22.15 -9.95
N THR A 177 -3.68 21.93 -9.87
CA THR A 177 -4.43 22.08 -8.61
C THR A 177 -4.03 21.03 -7.57
N HIS A 178 -3.78 19.78 -8.01
CA HIS A 178 -3.30 18.73 -7.12
C HIS A 178 -1.88 19.00 -6.60
N GLU A 179 -0.96 19.42 -7.46
CA GLU A 179 0.40 19.83 -7.08
C GLU A 179 0.38 20.97 -6.06
N HIS A 180 -0.48 21.97 -6.29
CA HIS A 180 -0.65 23.08 -5.36
C HIS A 180 -1.17 22.61 -3.98
N ALA A 181 -2.21 21.77 -3.97
CA ALA A 181 -2.75 21.21 -2.73
C ALA A 181 -1.72 20.35 -1.98
N MET A 182 -0.89 19.58 -2.70
CA MET A 182 0.20 18.80 -2.10
C MET A 182 1.28 19.71 -1.51
N ALA A 183 1.63 20.80 -2.17
CA ALA A 183 2.58 21.79 -1.64
C ALA A 183 2.04 22.47 -0.36
N GLU A 184 0.75 22.83 -0.32
CA GLU A 184 0.11 23.38 0.88
C GLU A 184 0.09 22.36 2.03
N LYS A 185 -0.24 21.10 1.74
CA LYS A 185 -0.21 20.01 2.74
C LYS A 185 1.20 19.76 3.26
N ALA A 186 2.21 19.77 2.41
CA ALA A 186 3.60 19.65 2.81
C ALA A 186 4.02 20.81 3.73
N LYS A 187 3.64 22.04 3.40
CA LYS A 187 3.86 23.23 4.24
C LYS A 187 3.16 23.10 5.60
N GLN A 188 1.92 22.61 5.62
CA GLN A 188 1.16 22.39 6.86
C GLN A 188 1.83 21.33 7.74
N ILE A 189 2.26 20.21 7.16
CA ILE A 189 2.99 19.15 7.88
C ILE A 189 4.30 19.69 8.46
N GLN A 190 5.06 20.45 7.68
CA GLN A 190 6.29 21.05 8.16
C GLN A 190 6.05 22.01 9.33
N SER A 191 5.03 22.86 9.24
CA SER A 191 4.64 23.75 10.34
C SER A 191 4.22 23.01 11.60
N MET A 192 3.48 21.90 11.48
CA MET A 192 3.11 21.08 12.65
C MET A 192 4.33 20.37 13.25
N LYS A 193 5.26 19.91 12.41
CA LYS A 193 6.52 19.31 12.85
C LYS A 193 7.36 20.31 13.64
N ASP A 194 7.50 21.53 13.12
CA ASP A 194 8.23 22.60 13.79
C ASP A 194 7.56 22.96 15.13
N ALA A 195 6.23 23.07 15.16
CA ALA A 195 5.47 23.31 16.39
C ALA A 195 5.69 22.21 17.44
N HIS A 196 5.55 20.93 17.06
CA HIS A 196 5.81 19.81 17.98
C HIS A 196 7.26 19.75 18.45
N GLN A 197 8.21 20.11 17.60
CA GLN A 197 9.62 20.17 18.01
C GLN A 197 9.84 21.29 19.04
N THR A 198 9.23 22.46 18.86
CA THR A 198 9.29 23.55 19.85
C THR A 198 8.60 23.18 21.17
N GLU A 199 7.46 22.48 21.12
CA GLU A 199 6.75 21.98 22.29
C GLU A 199 7.57 20.93 23.03
N ALA A 200 8.19 19.98 22.31
CA ALA A 200 9.08 18.98 22.90
C ALA A 200 10.29 19.63 23.58
N MET A 201 10.91 20.65 22.95
CA MET A 201 12.00 21.41 23.56
C MET A 201 11.54 22.14 24.83
N TYR A 202 10.35 22.74 24.81
CA TYR A 202 9.78 23.41 25.98
C TYR A 202 9.56 22.42 27.14
N HIS A 203 8.96 21.26 26.86
CA HIS A 203 8.77 20.21 27.88
C HIS A 203 10.08 19.65 28.40
N GLN A 204 11.10 19.51 27.56
CA GLN A 204 12.44 19.08 27.99
C GLN A 204 13.08 20.14 28.89
N GLU A 205 13.00 21.43 28.55
CA GLU A 205 13.51 22.50 29.40
C GLU A 205 12.77 22.55 30.75
N GLN A 206 11.45 22.33 30.73
CA GLN A 206 10.64 22.27 31.95
C GLN A 206 11.01 21.05 32.81
N ALA A 207 11.22 19.88 32.21
CA ALA A 207 11.69 18.68 32.92
C ALA A 207 13.06 18.92 33.57
N ASN A 208 14.00 19.53 32.84
CA ASN A 208 15.32 19.88 33.40
C ASN A 208 15.22 20.85 34.59
N LYS A 209 14.28 21.81 34.54
CA LYS A 209 14.02 22.73 35.66
C LYS A 209 13.46 22.00 36.89
N TYR A 210 12.56 21.03 36.68
CA TYR A 210 12.04 20.21 37.77
C TYR A 210 13.12 19.31 38.38
N GLU A 211 13.96 18.68 37.55
CA GLU A 211 15.08 17.85 38.02
C GLU A 211 16.08 18.68 38.83
N ALA A 212 16.41 19.90 38.38
CA ALA A 212 17.25 20.82 39.14
C ALA A 212 16.59 21.22 40.49
N ALA A 213 15.29 21.48 40.50
CA ALA A 213 14.57 21.82 41.72
C ALA A 213 14.45 20.63 42.70
N GLU A 214 14.30 19.40 42.21
CA GLU A 214 14.36 18.18 43.04
C GLU A 214 15.75 18.01 43.63
N HIS A 215 16.81 18.21 42.83
CA HIS A 215 18.18 18.16 43.34
C HIS A 215 18.45 19.21 44.42
N ASP A 216 18.01 20.45 44.21
CA ASP A 216 18.13 21.52 45.21
C ASP A 216 17.33 21.18 46.48
N ARG A 217 16.13 20.59 46.35
CA ARG A 217 15.33 20.14 47.49
C ARG A 217 16.07 19.05 48.27
N ASP A 218 16.60 18.05 47.59
CA ASP A 218 17.32 16.95 48.25
C ASP A 218 18.58 17.48 48.97
N MET A 219 19.29 18.45 48.39
CA MET A 219 20.39 19.14 49.06
C MET A 219 19.96 19.92 50.31
N VAL A 220 18.80 20.57 50.27
CA VAL A 220 18.22 21.26 51.44
C VAL A 220 17.83 20.25 52.52
N ASP A 221 17.20 19.14 52.15
CA ASP A 221 16.82 18.09 53.09
C ASP A 221 18.05 17.46 53.75
N ASP A 222 19.11 17.18 52.99
CA ASP A 222 20.39 16.67 53.52
C ASP A 222 21.05 17.65 54.49
N THR A 223 21.04 18.95 54.18
CA THR A 223 21.60 19.97 55.07
C THR A 223 20.77 20.18 56.32
N VAL A 224 19.43 20.16 56.22
CA VAL A 224 18.52 20.22 57.37
C VAL A 224 18.70 19.01 58.27
N ASN A 225 18.72 17.80 57.72
CA ASN A 225 18.94 16.56 58.48
C ASN A 225 20.29 16.59 59.20
N SER A 226 21.36 17.02 58.51
CA SER A 226 22.69 17.18 59.11
C SER A 226 22.71 18.20 60.27
N LEU A 227 21.96 19.30 60.14
CA LEU A 227 21.82 20.31 61.21
C LEU A 227 21.01 19.77 62.40
N VAL A 228 19.94 19.03 62.14
CA VAL A 228 19.15 18.37 63.19
C VAL A 228 20.02 17.40 63.95
N ASP A 229 20.76 16.52 63.26
CA ASP A 229 21.68 15.58 63.90
C ASP A 229 22.74 16.29 64.75
N ALA A 230 23.34 17.37 64.23
CA ALA A 230 24.32 18.16 64.98
C ALA A 230 23.72 18.80 66.24
N LEU A 231 22.49 19.33 66.15
CA LEU A 231 21.77 19.91 67.28
C LEU A 231 21.35 18.84 68.29
N GLU A 232 20.91 17.66 67.85
CA GLU A 232 20.59 16.53 68.72
C GLU A 232 21.84 16.03 69.47
N MET A 233 22.98 15.90 68.78
CA MET A 233 24.25 15.56 69.42
C MET A 233 24.69 16.63 70.43
N GLN A 234 24.56 17.91 70.08
CA GLN A 234 24.92 19.01 70.97
C GLN A 234 23.99 19.08 72.19
N THR A 235 22.68 18.94 72.01
CA THR A 235 21.70 18.94 73.10
C THR A 235 21.89 17.74 74.02
N ALA A 236 22.18 16.55 73.48
CA ALA A 236 22.56 15.39 74.27
C ALA A 236 23.85 15.63 75.07
N GLY A 237 24.85 16.27 74.45
CA GLY A 237 26.10 16.68 75.11
C GLY A 237 25.88 17.70 76.25
N VAL A 238 25.05 18.71 76.01
CA VAL A 238 24.67 19.72 77.02
C VAL A 238 23.87 19.08 78.16
N ALA A 239 22.92 18.18 77.86
CA ALA A 239 22.17 17.46 78.89
C ALA A 239 23.07 16.59 79.77
N SER A 240 24.02 15.87 79.15
CA SER A 240 25.01 15.05 79.87
C SER A 240 25.91 15.89 80.79
N THR A 241 26.46 17.00 80.27
CA THR A 241 27.30 17.92 81.07
C THR A 241 26.52 18.59 82.20
N LEU A 242 25.28 19.02 81.95
CA LEU A 242 24.39 19.60 82.96
C LEU A 242 24.06 18.61 84.07
N ASN A 243 23.78 17.35 83.71
CA ASN A 243 23.52 16.28 84.67
C ASN A 243 24.76 15.99 85.52
N ALA A 244 25.95 15.94 84.93
CA ALA A 244 27.21 15.76 85.65
C ALA A 244 27.50 16.92 86.63
N ILE A 245 27.31 18.17 86.19
CA ILE A 245 27.46 19.36 87.04
C ILE A 245 26.44 19.35 88.18
N SER A 246 25.17 19.02 87.88
CA SER A 246 24.10 18.95 88.88
C SER A 246 24.37 17.87 89.92
N ALA A 247 24.85 16.70 89.50
CA ALA A 247 25.24 15.62 90.42
C ALA A 247 26.42 16.04 91.31
N ARG A 248 27.46 16.66 90.73
CA ARG A 248 28.61 17.19 91.49
C ARG A 248 28.19 18.25 92.50
N ARG A 249 27.31 19.18 92.10
CA ARG A 249 26.79 20.23 92.99
C ARG A 249 26.02 19.63 94.17
N ARG A 250 25.09 18.68 93.91
CA ARG A 250 24.34 18.00 94.98
C ARG A 250 25.26 17.28 95.96
N HIS A 251 26.32 16.62 95.47
CA HIS A 251 27.31 15.98 96.33
C HIS A 251 28.07 17.00 97.19
N MET A 252 28.52 18.10 96.60
CA MET A 252 29.20 19.18 97.33
C MET A 252 28.30 19.85 98.37
N ASP A 253 27.03 20.11 98.04
CA ASP A 253 26.05 20.69 98.97
C ASP A 253 25.78 19.76 100.15
N LYS A 254 25.67 18.44 99.91
CA LYS A 254 25.55 17.42 100.96
C LYS A 254 26.78 17.43 101.89
N LEU A 255 27.98 17.42 101.31
CA LEU A 255 29.24 17.46 102.06
C LEU A 255 29.35 18.71 102.92
N ASN A 256 29.04 19.89 102.36
CA ASN A 256 29.05 21.15 103.09
C ASN A 256 28.06 21.15 104.25
N MET A 257 26.83 20.64 104.07
CA MET A 257 25.85 20.54 105.15
C MET A 257 26.33 19.64 106.29
N VAL A 258 27.01 18.55 105.96
CA VAL A 258 27.61 17.65 106.96
C VAL A 258 28.75 18.34 107.70
N ILE A 259 29.68 18.99 107.01
CA ILE A 259 30.77 19.77 107.61
C ILE A 259 30.22 20.83 108.56
N VAL A 260 29.22 21.61 108.13
CA VAL A 260 28.60 22.64 108.96
C VAL A 260 27.93 22.04 110.20
N SER A 261 27.28 20.88 110.05
CA SER A 261 26.63 20.18 111.18
C SER A 261 27.66 19.61 112.17
N GLU A 262 28.72 18.99 111.69
CA GLU A 262 29.85 18.50 112.51
C GLU A 262 30.51 19.65 113.27
N LEU A 263 30.81 20.77 112.58
CA LEU A 263 31.39 21.97 113.18
C LEU A 263 30.46 22.59 114.24
N ALA A 264 29.15 22.61 114.00
CA ALA A 264 28.18 23.13 114.97
C ALA A 264 28.17 22.30 116.26
N SER A 265 28.17 20.96 116.17
CA SER A 265 28.26 20.06 117.33
C SER A 265 29.57 20.23 118.09
N LEU A 266 30.69 20.33 117.37
CA LEU A 266 32.01 20.61 117.96
C LEU A 266 32.02 21.95 118.69
N ARG A 267 31.57 23.02 118.04
CA ARG A 267 31.51 24.36 118.64
C ARG A 267 30.68 24.37 119.92
N ARG A 268 29.52 23.71 119.93
CA ARG A 268 28.67 23.57 121.14
C ARG A 268 29.40 22.81 122.23
N THR A 269 30.08 21.72 121.88
CA THR A 269 30.89 20.92 122.83
C THR A 269 31.98 21.77 123.46
N PHE A 270 32.78 22.49 122.67
CA PHE A 270 33.85 23.36 123.20
C PHE A 270 33.28 24.51 124.04
N SER A 271 32.16 25.12 123.64
CA SER A 271 31.50 26.16 124.44
C SER A 271 31.11 25.61 125.82
N ARG A 272 30.43 24.45 125.86
CA ARG A 272 30.02 23.79 127.10
C ARG A 272 31.21 23.39 127.96
N CYS A 273 32.25 22.81 127.38
CA CYS A 273 33.49 22.49 128.09
C CYS A 273 34.16 23.74 128.67
N THR A 274 34.15 24.86 127.94
CA THR A 274 34.68 26.15 128.43
C THR A 274 33.84 26.72 129.57
N GLU A 275 32.51 26.60 129.49
CA GLU A 275 31.60 26.98 130.58
C GLU A 275 31.86 26.14 131.84
N ILE A 276 32.00 24.82 131.71
CA ILE A 276 32.34 23.91 132.82
C ILE A 276 33.71 24.25 133.42
N LEU A 277 34.72 24.51 132.58
CA LEU A 277 36.03 24.99 133.04
C LEU A 277 35.90 26.32 133.80
N GLY A 278 35.05 27.23 133.32
CA GLY A 278 34.73 28.49 133.98
C GLY A 278 34.11 28.30 135.35
N GLN A 279 33.32 27.24 135.55
CA GLN A 279 32.78 26.84 136.86
C GLN A 279 33.84 26.19 137.75
N TYR A 280 34.76 25.41 137.20
CA TYR A 280 35.84 24.76 137.96
C TYR A 280 36.92 25.75 138.41
N LYS A 281 37.22 26.76 137.59
CA LYS A 281 38.27 27.76 137.88
C LYS A 281 38.14 28.43 139.25
N PRO A 282 37.00 29.03 139.65
CA PRO A 282 36.87 29.65 140.97
C PRO A 282 37.02 28.63 142.09
N VAL A 283 36.54 27.39 141.90
CA VAL A 283 36.71 26.30 142.87
C VAL A 283 38.18 25.96 143.07
N ILE A 284 38.94 25.86 141.98
CA ILE A 284 40.39 25.62 142.02
C ILE A 284 41.13 26.80 142.64
N ASP A 285 40.78 28.03 142.26
CA ASP A 285 41.41 29.26 142.79
C ASP A 285 41.16 29.42 144.30
N GLU A 286 39.98 29.03 144.80
CA GLU A 286 39.62 29.06 146.21
C GLU A 286 40.34 27.94 146.99
N LEU A 287 40.46 26.73 146.41
CA LEU A 287 41.29 25.64 146.96
C LEU A 287 42.78 26.00 147.04
N LEU A 288 43.30 26.79 146.10
CA LEU A 288 44.70 27.22 146.07
C LEU A 288 45.02 28.36 147.06
N LYS A 289 44.03 29.18 147.46
CA LYS A 289 44.22 30.38 148.31
C LYS A 289 44.27 30.10 149.83
N ALA A 290 44.37 28.83 150.24
CA ALA A 290 44.73 28.40 151.60
C ALA A 290 43.96 29.11 152.74
N THR A 291 42.65 29.34 152.59
CA THR A 291 41.77 29.81 153.67
C THR A 291 40.81 28.69 154.09
N PRO A 292 40.93 28.13 155.31
CA PRO A 292 40.11 27.00 155.73
C PRO A 292 38.82 27.51 156.35
N ALA A 293 37.69 27.56 155.61
CA ALA A 293 36.38 27.68 156.28
C ALA A 293 35.14 27.32 155.44
N ASN A 294 35.14 27.36 154.11
CA ASN A 294 33.91 27.07 153.36
C ASN A 294 34.06 25.83 152.48
N ALA A 295 33.13 24.88 152.65
CA ALA A 295 33.00 23.73 151.75
C ALA A 295 32.64 24.25 150.36
N VAL A 296 33.64 24.46 149.52
CA VAL A 296 33.45 24.87 148.14
C VAL A 296 32.75 23.73 147.41
N ARG A 297 31.46 23.92 147.12
CA ARG A 297 30.63 22.97 146.38
C ARG A 297 30.54 23.41 144.94
N LEU A 298 30.76 22.48 144.02
CA LEU A 298 30.36 22.64 142.63
C LEU A 298 28.84 22.79 142.56
N LEU A 299 28.34 23.74 141.77
CA LEU A 299 26.91 23.84 141.47
C LEU A 299 26.47 22.59 140.70
N ASP A 300 25.31 22.03 141.03
CA ASP A 300 24.79 20.79 140.40
C ASP A 300 24.65 20.88 138.86
N ASP A 301 24.58 22.09 138.31
CA ASP A 301 24.50 22.36 136.87
C ASP A 301 25.73 21.88 136.07
N HIS A 302 26.89 21.65 136.70
CA HIS A 302 28.09 21.15 136.00
C HIS A 302 27.89 19.75 135.41
N ARG A 303 27.12 18.88 136.07
CA ARG A 303 26.83 17.51 135.56
C ARG A 303 25.87 17.56 134.38
N VAL A 304 24.92 18.48 134.40
CA VAL A 304 24.01 18.74 133.28
C VAL A 304 24.83 19.24 132.08
N GLY A 305 25.76 20.18 132.29
CA GLY A 305 26.68 20.67 131.26
C GLY A 305 27.58 19.57 130.69
N LEU A 306 28.12 18.68 131.54
CA LEU A 306 28.93 17.54 131.11
C LEU A 306 28.11 16.58 130.25
N ASN A 307 26.96 16.10 130.73
CA ASN A 307 26.11 15.19 129.95
C ASN A 307 25.66 15.83 128.64
N ALA A 308 25.32 17.13 128.66
CA ALA A 308 24.97 17.86 127.46
C ALA A 308 26.16 17.98 126.49
N SER A 309 27.39 18.17 126.98
CA SER A 309 28.60 18.16 126.14
C SER A 309 28.87 16.77 125.56
N TYR A 310 28.60 15.70 126.31
CA TYR A 310 28.74 14.32 125.84
C TYR A 310 27.73 14.01 124.73
N ASN A 311 26.47 14.41 124.89
CA ASN A 311 25.42 14.19 123.89
C ASN A 311 25.73 14.90 122.56
N GLU A 312 26.37 16.08 122.56
CA GLU A 312 26.80 16.74 121.31
C GLU A 312 27.97 15.99 120.65
N LEU A 313 28.85 15.35 121.43
CA LEU A 313 29.92 14.49 120.92
C LEU A 313 29.40 13.17 120.35
N GLU A 314 28.38 12.58 120.99
CA GLU A 314 27.68 11.41 120.47
C GLU A 314 26.92 11.77 119.18
N GLY A 315 26.29 12.95 119.13
CA GLY A 315 25.69 13.50 117.92
C GLY A 315 26.71 13.70 116.79
N LEU A 316 27.93 14.15 117.11
CA LEU A 316 29.03 14.22 116.14
C LEU A 316 29.42 12.84 115.61
N ASP A 317 29.54 11.83 116.48
CA ASP A 317 29.86 10.46 116.08
C ASP A 317 28.77 9.85 115.17
N GLY A 318 27.49 10.09 115.51
CA GLY A 318 26.35 9.68 114.68
C GLY A 318 26.39 10.31 113.29
N LEU A 319 26.71 11.61 113.20
CA LEU A 319 26.88 12.30 111.91
C LEU A 319 28.06 11.74 111.10
N ARG A 320 29.18 11.42 111.74
CA ARG A 320 30.34 10.84 111.06
C ARG A 320 30.06 9.43 110.56
N GLN A 321 29.38 8.60 111.35
CA GLN A 321 29.03 7.23 111.00
C GLN A 321 28.01 7.17 109.85
N ALA A 322 27.02 8.08 109.82
CA ALA A 322 26.06 8.18 108.72
C ALA A 322 26.70 8.52 107.36
N MET A 323 27.97 8.94 107.37
CA MET A 323 28.72 9.42 106.22
C MET A 323 30.04 8.66 106.05
N ALA A 324 30.11 7.42 106.55
CA ALA A 324 31.29 6.56 106.49
C ALA A 324 31.59 6.06 105.06
N ASP A 325 30.56 5.95 104.21
CA ASP A 325 30.68 5.49 102.82
C ASP A 325 31.11 6.61 101.85
N GLU A 326 31.22 7.86 102.32
CA GLU A 326 31.66 8.98 101.50
C GLU A 326 33.17 9.18 101.55
N PRO A 327 33.81 9.57 100.42
CA PRO A 327 35.24 9.82 100.39
C PRO A 327 35.62 10.88 101.43
N ILE A 328 36.67 10.58 102.17
CA ILE A 328 37.08 11.38 103.32
C ILE A 328 37.61 12.72 102.83
N ASP A 329 36.87 13.78 103.13
CA ASP A 329 37.26 15.15 102.87
C ASP A 329 38.31 15.64 103.90
N PRO A 330 39.34 16.39 103.47
CA PRO A 330 40.39 16.87 104.37
C PRO A 330 39.84 17.69 105.54
N VAL A 331 38.80 18.50 105.34
CA VAL A 331 38.16 19.29 106.41
C VAL A 331 37.44 18.37 107.39
N ARG A 332 36.76 17.33 106.91
CA ARG A 332 36.11 16.33 107.78
C ARG A 332 37.12 15.50 108.59
N ASN A 333 38.34 15.31 108.08
CA ASN A 333 39.44 14.73 108.86
C ASN A 333 39.87 15.66 109.99
N GLU A 334 40.12 16.94 109.69
CA GLU A 334 40.48 17.94 110.70
C GLU A 334 39.39 18.10 111.76
N LEU A 335 38.11 18.12 111.38
CA LEU A 335 36.99 18.12 112.33
C LEU A 335 36.94 16.84 113.18
N GLY A 336 37.36 15.72 112.60
CA GLY A 336 37.53 14.47 113.31
C GLY A 336 38.57 14.55 114.42
N ASP A 337 39.75 15.04 114.08
CA ASP A 337 40.83 15.25 115.03
C ASP A 337 40.38 16.21 116.13
N LEU A 338 39.68 17.28 115.76
CA LEU A 338 39.10 18.21 116.72
C LEU A 338 38.05 17.54 117.63
N GLY A 339 37.25 16.61 117.09
CA GLY A 339 36.33 15.77 117.86
C GLY A 339 37.03 14.83 118.83
N THR A 340 38.15 14.23 118.44
CA THR A 340 38.96 13.42 119.36
C THR A 340 39.54 14.27 120.50
N ALA A 341 40.00 15.49 120.19
CA ALA A 341 40.46 16.44 121.19
C ALA A 341 39.33 16.88 122.13
N ALA A 342 38.13 17.12 121.60
CA ALA A 342 36.94 17.47 122.37
C ALA A 342 36.51 16.32 123.31
N LYS A 343 36.57 15.06 122.85
CA LYS A 343 36.35 13.87 123.71
C LYS A 343 37.40 13.76 124.81
N ALA A 344 38.67 14.00 124.50
CA ALA A 344 39.74 13.97 125.50
C ALA A 344 39.50 15.04 126.57
N MET A 345 39.19 16.28 126.15
CA MET A 345 38.85 17.37 127.05
C MET A 345 37.63 17.04 127.92
N HIS A 346 36.56 16.50 127.32
CA HIS A 346 35.37 16.07 128.05
C HIS A 346 35.70 15.03 129.14
N ARG A 347 36.48 13.98 128.81
CA ARG A 347 36.94 12.98 129.78
C ARG A 347 37.76 13.60 130.91
N THR A 348 38.61 14.58 130.59
CA THR A 348 39.37 15.31 131.62
C THR A 348 38.43 16.09 132.55
N LEU A 349 37.44 16.79 132.02
CA LEU A 349 36.45 17.52 132.83
C LEU A 349 35.57 16.60 133.67
N GLU A 350 35.22 15.43 133.15
CA GLU A 350 34.50 14.39 133.89
C GLU A 350 35.36 13.85 135.04
N SER A 351 36.65 13.56 134.79
CA SER A 351 37.58 13.12 135.82
C SER A 351 37.78 14.18 136.93
N MET A 352 37.80 15.46 136.55
CA MET A 352 37.82 16.58 137.48
C MET A 352 36.53 16.63 138.31
N ALA A 353 35.35 16.47 137.68
CA ALA A 353 34.07 16.40 138.37
C ALA A 353 34.05 15.30 139.44
N GLN A 354 34.51 14.10 139.06
CA GLN A 354 34.59 12.94 139.95
C GLN A 354 35.58 13.18 141.09
N ALA A 355 36.70 13.85 140.84
CA ALA A 355 37.68 14.19 141.86
C ALA A 355 37.13 15.21 142.88
N PHE A 356 36.38 16.22 142.43
CA PHE A 356 35.71 17.17 143.31
C PHE A 356 34.57 16.52 144.11
N ALA A 357 33.77 15.63 143.49
CA ALA A 357 32.72 14.88 144.19
C ALA A 357 33.29 13.93 145.25
N ALA A 358 34.42 13.26 144.96
CA ALA A 358 35.10 12.40 145.93
C ALA A 358 35.75 13.21 147.07
N SER A 359 36.26 14.41 146.77
CA SER A 359 36.79 15.37 147.76
C SER A 359 35.73 15.80 148.78
N THR A 360 34.48 16.03 148.35
CA THR A 360 33.38 16.37 149.25
C THR A 360 32.89 15.22 150.12
N ALA A 361 33.29 13.98 149.83
CA ALA A 361 32.91 12.78 150.57
C ALA A 361 33.99 12.31 151.58
N VAL A 362 35.19 12.89 151.56
CA VAL A 362 36.29 12.53 152.47
C VAL A 362 36.24 13.40 153.72
N ASP A 363 36.16 12.75 154.88
CA ASP A 363 36.09 13.30 156.24
C ASP A 363 36.93 14.56 156.48
N SER A 364 36.31 15.56 157.11
CA SER A 364 36.80 16.90 157.41
C SER A 364 37.93 16.97 158.46
N SER A 365 38.77 15.94 158.57
CA SER A 365 39.81 15.84 159.62
C SER A 365 41.25 16.03 159.14
N GLN A 366 41.52 16.19 157.83
CA GLN A 366 42.86 16.54 157.33
C GLN A 366 42.84 17.51 156.12
N PRO A 367 43.21 18.79 156.29
CA PRO A 367 43.17 19.80 155.22
C PRO A 367 44.15 19.54 154.06
N ASN A 368 45.14 18.65 154.20
CA ASN A 368 46.10 18.31 153.14
C ASN A 368 45.78 17.03 152.35
N GLY A 369 44.74 16.26 152.72
CA GLY A 369 44.40 14.98 152.06
C GLY A 369 43.71 15.16 150.71
N VAL A 370 42.84 16.17 150.62
CA VAL A 370 42.08 16.51 149.41
C VAL A 370 43.01 16.88 148.26
N TRP A 371 44.04 17.68 148.53
CA TRP A 371 44.99 18.15 147.51
C TRP A 371 45.91 17.03 146.98
N ARG A 372 46.34 16.09 147.83
CA ARG A 372 47.10 14.91 147.40
C ARG A 372 46.25 13.95 146.57
N SER A 373 44.98 13.76 146.94
CA SER A 373 44.03 12.93 146.18
C SER A 373 43.79 13.52 144.79
N LEU A 374 43.49 14.82 144.69
CA LEU A 374 43.29 15.51 143.41
C LEU A 374 44.55 15.46 142.53
N CYS A 375 45.74 15.74 143.09
CA CYS A 375 47.00 15.68 142.36
C CYS A 375 47.35 14.26 141.86
N SER A 376 47.09 13.22 142.66
CA SER A 376 47.33 11.82 142.26
C SER A 376 46.43 11.36 141.13
N ARG A 377 45.16 11.78 141.14
CA ARG A 377 44.15 11.38 140.14
C ARG A 377 44.29 12.15 138.83
N LEU A 378 44.60 13.45 138.87
CA LEU A 378 44.92 14.22 137.67
C LEU A 378 46.22 13.74 137.00
N ARG A 379 47.20 13.23 137.78
CA ARG A 379 48.44 12.68 137.23
C ARG A 379 48.24 11.31 136.56
N ASN A 380 47.22 10.54 136.97
CA ASN A 380 46.87 9.24 136.37
C ASN A 380 45.82 9.34 135.24
N GLY A 381 45.17 10.49 135.07
CA GLY A 381 44.17 10.74 134.03
C GLY A 381 44.73 11.25 132.70
N SER A 382 46.06 11.39 132.56
CA SER A 382 46.68 11.73 131.28
C SER A 382 46.64 10.50 130.35
N PRO A 383 45.91 10.53 129.23
CA PRO A 383 46.03 9.48 128.23
C PRO A 383 47.47 9.52 127.67
N SER A 384 48.12 8.36 127.59
CA SER A 384 49.38 8.23 126.86
C SER A 384 49.18 8.73 125.44
N LYS A 385 50.12 9.54 124.96
CA LYS A 385 50.20 9.94 123.54
C LYS A 385 50.09 8.75 122.61
#